data_AF-A0A9D6U802-F1
#
_entry.id   AF-A0A9D6U802-F1
#
_cell.length_a   1.000
_cell.length_b   1.000
_cell.length_c   1.000
_cell.angle_alpha   90.00
_cell.angle_beta   90.00
_cell.angle_gamma   90.00
#
_symmetry.space_group_name_H-M   'P 1'
#
loop_
_entity.id
_entity.type
_entity.pdbx_description
1 polymer ?
#
loop_
_entity_poly.entity_id
_entity_poly.type
_entity_poly.pdbx_seq_one_letter_code
_entity_poly.pdbx_strand_id
1 'polypeptide(L)'
;TRDVKYLIKNSCVLPYTTIMDKGYDDNNIHAFMRDRGICSVIPVRKNCVRGQYRKEMRDYFDYGLYWQRNIAETLISCIKRRYGASVSSRNIRSQRSDLYCRMILYNVFLFIVVYFH
;
A
#
# COMPACT_ATOMS: atom_id res chain seq x y z
N THR A 1 -11.26 -5.41 0.50
CA THR A 1 -10.86 -6.04 -0.79
C THR A 1 -11.41 -5.31 -2.01
N ARG A 2 -12.56 -4.62 -1.94
CA ARG A 2 -13.07 -3.79 -3.04
C ARG A 2 -12.09 -2.68 -3.46
N ASP A 3 -11.36 -2.14 -2.50
CA ASP A 3 -10.48 -0.99 -2.68
C ASP A 3 -9.32 -1.31 -3.62
N VAL A 4 -8.79 -2.54 -3.56
CA VAL A 4 -7.67 -2.99 -4.40
C VAL A 4 -8.03 -2.91 -5.89
N LYS A 5 -9.21 -3.42 -6.27
CA LYS A 5 -9.67 -3.36 -7.66
C LYS A 5 -9.91 -1.93 -8.10
N TYR A 6 -10.44 -1.09 -7.22
CA TYR A 6 -10.65 0.33 -7.51
C TYR A 6 -9.31 1.06 -7.73
N LEU A 7 -8.33 0.85 -6.85
CA LEU A 7 -7.03 1.51 -6.92
C LEU A 7 -6.27 1.12 -8.18
N ILE A 8 -6.21 -0.18 -8.51
CA ILE A 8 -5.52 -0.64 -9.72
C ILE A 8 -6.18 -0.12 -11.00
N LYS A 9 -7.53 -0.08 -11.05
CA LYS A 9 -8.25 0.44 -12.22
C LYS A 9 -8.04 1.94 -12.45
N ASN A 10 -7.85 2.71 -11.37
CA ASN A 10 -7.71 4.16 -11.43
C ASN A 10 -6.26 4.64 -11.28
N SER A 11 -5.29 3.71 -11.24
CA SER A 11 -3.88 4.06 -11.18
C SER A 11 -3.39 4.41 -12.58
N CYS A 12 -2.75 5.57 -12.73
CA CYS A 12 -2.14 5.97 -14.00
C CYS A 12 -0.96 5.06 -14.39
N VAL A 13 -0.33 4.42 -13.40
CA VAL A 13 0.83 3.54 -13.57
C VAL A 13 0.54 2.22 -12.90
N LEU A 14 0.77 1.12 -13.61
CA LEU A 14 0.69 -0.23 -13.05
C LEU A 14 2.10 -0.71 -12.66
N PRO A 15 2.33 -1.04 -11.38
CA PRO A 15 3.62 -1.57 -10.96
C PRO A 15 3.76 -3.03 -11.42
N TYR A 16 5.00 -3.45 -11.70
CA TYR A 16 5.30 -4.87 -11.92
C TYR A 16 5.03 -5.71 -10.67
N THR A 17 5.29 -5.14 -9.48
CA THR A 17 5.13 -5.81 -8.19
C THR A 17 4.45 -4.91 -7.17
N THR A 18 3.51 -5.46 -6.40
CA THR A 18 2.81 -4.76 -5.31
C THR A 18 2.96 -5.55 -4.01
N ILE A 19 3.29 -4.85 -2.92
CA ILE A 19 3.37 -5.43 -1.57
C ILE A 19 2.13 -5.00 -0.80
N MET A 20 1.46 -5.94 -0.12
CA MET A 20 0.24 -5.62 0.63
C MET A 20 0.19 -6.35 1.97
N ASP A 21 -0.59 -5.79 2.90
CA ASP A 21 -0.81 -6.40 4.20
C ASP A 21 -1.49 -7.76 4.09
N LYS A 22 -1.23 -8.62 5.07
CA LYS A 22 -1.90 -9.92 5.27
C LYS A 22 -3.43 -9.84 5.25
N GLY A 23 -4.00 -8.68 5.57
CA GLY A 23 -5.41 -8.37 5.45
C GLY A 23 -5.96 -8.48 4.01
N TYR A 24 -5.10 -8.46 2.99
CA TYR A 24 -5.48 -8.57 1.58
C TYR A 24 -5.28 -9.96 0.98
N ASP A 25 -4.86 -10.95 1.78
CA ASP A 25 -4.69 -12.33 1.32
C ASP A 25 -6.02 -12.94 0.86
N ASP A 26 -6.20 -12.98 -0.46
CA ASP A 26 -7.35 -13.52 -1.16
C ASP A 26 -6.90 -14.00 -2.55
N ASN A 27 -7.20 -15.25 -2.91
CA ASN A 27 -6.77 -15.83 -4.18
C ASN A 27 -7.34 -15.06 -5.39
N ASN A 28 -8.53 -14.47 -5.26
CA ASN A 28 -9.13 -13.65 -6.32
C ASN A 28 -8.39 -12.33 -6.52
N ILE A 29 -7.78 -11.78 -5.46
CA ILE A 29 -6.93 -10.59 -5.57
C ILE A 29 -5.65 -10.95 -6.32
N HIS A 30 -4.98 -12.03 -5.92
CA HIS A 30 -3.80 -12.51 -6.63
C HIS A 30 -4.09 -12.78 -8.11
N ALA A 31 -5.20 -13.48 -8.41
CA ALA A 31 -5.61 -13.77 -9.78
C ALA A 31 -5.87 -12.48 -10.58
N PHE A 32 -6.60 -11.51 -10.00
CA PHE A 32 -6.90 -10.24 -10.65
C PHE A 32 -5.65 -9.40 -10.97
N MET A 33 -4.65 -9.45 -10.08
CA MET A 33 -3.35 -8.79 -10.28
C MET A 33 -2.52 -9.51 -11.34
N ARG A 34 -2.47 -10.84 -11.28
CA ARG A 34 -1.70 -11.68 -12.21
C ARG A 34 -2.20 -11.55 -13.65
N ASP A 35 -3.52 -11.46 -13.82
CA ASP A 35 -4.20 -11.16 -15.10
C ASP A 35 -3.73 -9.83 -15.73
N ARG A 36 -3.21 -8.90 -14.92
CA ARG A 36 -2.66 -7.60 -15.35
C ARG A 36 -1.12 -7.59 -15.42
N GLY A 37 -0.48 -8.74 -15.27
CA GLY A 37 0.98 -8.84 -15.21
C GLY A 37 1.59 -8.33 -13.90
N ILE A 38 0.78 -8.13 -12.85
CA ILE A 38 1.23 -7.62 -11.56
C ILE A 38 1.48 -8.78 -10.61
N CYS A 39 2.68 -8.86 -10.03
CA CYS A 39 3.00 -9.78 -8.95
C CYS A 39 2.57 -9.17 -7.60
N SER A 40 1.67 -9.81 -6.88
CA SER A 40 1.23 -9.33 -5.55
C SER A 40 1.84 -10.17 -4.43
N VAL A 41 2.72 -9.55 -3.63
CA VAL A 41 3.36 -10.17 -2.47
C VAL A 41 2.54 -9.88 -1.22
N ILE A 42 1.84 -10.91 -0.74
CA ILE A 42 0.92 -10.83 0.39
C ILE A 42 1.16 -12.02 1.31
N PRO A 43 1.44 -11.81 2.61
CA PRO A 43 1.63 -12.90 3.54
C PRO A 43 0.37 -13.73 3.66
N VAL A 44 0.54 -15.05 3.63
CA VAL A 44 -0.59 -15.98 3.67
C VAL A 44 -1.19 -16.04 5.08
N ARG A 45 -2.53 -15.98 5.17
CA ARG A 45 -3.30 -16.21 6.40
C ARG A 45 -3.20 -17.67 6.83
N LYS A 46 -3.33 -17.90 8.15
CA LYS A 46 -3.33 -19.27 8.71
C LYS A 46 -4.40 -20.12 8.01
N ASN A 47 -4.15 -21.42 7.86
CA ASN A 47 -5.04 -22.39 7.22
C ASN A 47 -5.28 -22.18 5.72
N CYS A 48 -4.24 -21.83 4.96
CA CYS A 48 -4.32 -21.81 3.50
C CYS A 48 -4.31 -23.22 2.91
N VAL A 49 -5.51 -23.80 2.77
CA VAL A 49 -5.71 -25.12 2.14
C VAL A 49 -5.92 -25.01 0.62
N ARG A 50 -6.51 -23.89 0.16
CA ARG A 50 -6.96 -23.69 -1.23
C ARG A 50 -6.48 -22.36 -1.82
N GLY A 51 -6.33 -22.34 -3.15
CA GLY A 51 -5.88 -21.19 -3.94
C GLY A 51 -4.45 -21.36 -4.43
N GLN A 52 -4.27 -21.49 -5.74
CA GLN A 52 -2.97 -21.70 -6.39
C GLN A 52 -1.98 -20.60 -6.00
N TYR A 53 -2.37 -19.33 -6.14
CA TYR A 53 -1.49 -18.20 -5.84
C TYR A 53 -1.20 -18.05 -4.35
N ARG A 54 -2.13 -18.44 -3.48
CA ARG A 54 -1.88 -18.45 -2.04
C ARG A 54 -0.90 -19.55 -1.63
N LYS A 55 -0.92 -20.70 -2.32
CA LYS A 55 0.09 -21.76 -2.15
C LYS A 55 1.45 -21.29 -2.67
N GLU A 56 1.50 -20.63 -3.82
CA GLU A 56 2.71 -20.00 -4.35
C GLU A 56 3.30 -18.99 -3.33
N MET A 57 2.48 -18.11 -2.77
CA MET A 57 2.91 -17.17 -1.73
C MET A 57 3.28 -17.84 -0.40
N ARG A 58 2.90 -19.09 -0.16
CA ARG A 58 3.33 -19.85 1.03
C ARG A 58 4.68 -20.52 0.78
N ASP A 59 4.83 -21.10 -0.40
CA ASP A 59 5.97 -21.97 -0.74
C ASP A 59 7.18 -21.14 -1.23
N TYR A 60 6.94 -20.00 -1.88
CA TYR A 60 7.96 -19.14 -2.49
C TYR A 60 7.87 -17.67 -2.04
N PHE A 61 7.56 -17.44 -0.76
CA PHE A 61 7.42 -16.08 -0.24
C PHE A 61 8.76 -15.33 -0.21
N ASP A 62 8.81 -14.18 -0.90
CA ASP A 62 9.97 -13.28 -0.83
C ASP A 62 9.87 -12.34 0.38
N TYR A 63 10.52 -12.75 1.47
CA TYR A 63 10.60 -11.95 2.70
C TYR A 63 11.38 -10.64 2.51
N GLY A 64 12.42 -10.64 1.68
CA GLY A 64 13.26 -9.46 1.44
C GLY A 64 12.48 -8.36 0.74
N LEU A 65 11.71 -8.73 -0.28
CA LEU A 65 10.78 -7.83 -0.95
C LEU A 65 9.67 -7.39 0.00
N TYR A 66 9.09 -8.30 0.79
CA TYR A 66 8.03 -7.95 1.74
C TYR A 66 8.49 -6.95 2.82
N TRP A 67 9.75 -7.00 3.27
CA TRP A 67 10.28 -6.05 4.25
C TRP A 67 10.26 -4.59 3.76
N GLN A 68 10.23 -4.34 2.46
CA GLN A 68 10.09 -2.99 1.90
C GLN A 68 8.76 -2.33 2.28
N ARG A 69 7.76 -3.09 2.75
CA ARG A 69 6.51 -2.56 3.33
C ARG A 69 6.76 -1.56 4.47
N ASN A 70 7.84 -1.74 5.22
CA ASN A 70 8.21 -0.85 6.34
C ASN A 70 8.48 0.59 5.89
N ILE A 71 8.83 0.82 4.62
CA ILE A 71 9.02 2.17 4.07
C ILE A 71 7.69 2.94 4.09
N ALA A 72 6.61 2.31 3.61
CA ALA A 72 5.29 2.93 3.59
C ALA A 72 4.75 3.17 5.01
N GLU A 73 4.95 2.23 5.93
CA GLU A 73 4.54 2.39 7.33
C GLU A 73 5.30 3.53 8.02
N THR A 74 6.63 3.61 7.80
CA THR A 74 7.47 4.69 8.31
C THR A 74 7.00 6.03 7.79
N LEU A 75 6.75 6.14 6.48
CA LEU A 75 6.24 7.37 5.85
C LEU A 75 4.91 7.80 6.48
N ILE A 76 3.95 6.89 6.60
CA ILE A 76 2.64 7.17 7.21
C ILE A 76 2.81 7.58 8.68
N SER A 77 3.69 6.92 9.43
CA SER A 77 4.01 7.27 10.82
C SER A 77 4.60 8.67 10.95
N CYS A 78 5.55 9.04 10.08
CA CYS A 78 6.14 10.38 10.05
C CYS A 78 5.09 11.46 9.78
N ILE A 79 4.21 11.24 8.79
CA ILE A 79 3.12 12.17 8.48
C ILE A 79 2.18 12.33 9.68
N LYS A 80 1.76 11.22 10.31
CA LYS A 80 0.86 11.26 11.47
C LYS A 80 1.47 11.97 12.68
N ARG A 81 2.75 11.74 12.97
CA ARG A 81 3.45 12.40 14.08
C ARG A 81 3.60 13.91 13.86
N ARG A 82 3.80 14.34 12.62
CA ARG A 82 4.03 15.75 12.28
C ARG A 82 2.74 16.56 12.12
N TYR A 83 1.73 15.99 11.49
CA TYR A 83 0.50 16.71 11.13
C TYR A 83 -0.75 16.22 11.88
N GLY A 84 -0.58 15.31 12.84
CA GLY A 84 -1.66 14.69 13.60
C GLY A 84 -2.19 13.40 12.97
N ALA A 85 -2.67 12.49 13.82
CA ALA A 85 -3.16 11.17 13.40
C ALA A 85 -4.61 11.17 12.88
N SER A 86 -5.35 12.27 13.09
CA SER A 86 -6.75 12.42 12.71
C SER A 86 -6.96 13.60 11.76
N VAL A 87 -8.08 13.54 11.04
CA VAL A 87 -8.56 14.60 10.16
C VAL A 87 -9.83 15.18 10.75
N SER A 88 -9.91 16.50 10.91
CA SER A 88 -11.06 17.20 11.51
C SER A 88 -12.25 17.33 10.55
N SER A 89 -12.01 17.18 9.24
CA SER A 89 -13.03 17.28 8.20
C SER A 89 -14.08 16.17 8.33
N ARG A 90 -15.37 16.54 8.26
CA ARG A 90 -16.49 15.58 8.30
C ARG A 90 -16.87 15.00 6.94
N ASN A 91 -16.56 15.70 5.85
CA ASN A 91 -16.85 15.26 4.49
C ASN A 91 -15.66 14.50 3.90
N ILE A 92 -15.91 13.36 3.25
CA ILE A 92 -14.89 12.53 2.58
C ILE A 92 -14.05 13.30 1.55
N ARG A 93 -14.65 14.26 0.83
CA ARG A 93 -13.92 15.10 -0.15
C ARG A 93 -12.90 16.01 0.55
N SER A 94 -13.32 16.62 1.64
CA SER A 94 -12.46 17.47 2.48
C SER A 94 -11.39 16.64 3.19
N GLN A 95 -11.73 15.43 3.66
CA GLN A 95 -10.75 14.50 4.25
C GLN A 95 -9.65 14.11 3.26
N ARG A 96 -10.03 13.81 2.01
CA ARG A 96 -9.06 13.51 0.94
C ARG A 96 -8.17 14.71 0.64
N SER A 97 -8.75 15.90 0.56
CA SER A 97 -8.01 17.14 0.32
C SER A 97 -7.01 17.43 1.43
N ASP A 98 -7.41 17.28 2.70
CA ASP A 98 -6.52 17.44 3.86
C ASP A 98 -5.35 16.45 3.82
N LEU A 99 -5.63 15.16 3.52
CA LEU A 99 -4.58 14.15 3.36
C LEU A 99 -3.60 14.49 2.23
N TYR A 100 -4.09 14.94 1.07
CA TYR A 100 -3.22 15.35 -0.04
C TYR A 100 -2.37 16.56 0.34
N CYS A 101 -2.94 17.57 1.00
CA CYS A 101 -2.20 18.74 1.47
C CYS A 101 -1.09 18.33 2.45
N ARG A 102 -1.35 17.42 3.40
CA ARG A 102 -0.33 16.91 4.34
C ARG A 102 0.80 16.18 3.62
N MET A 103 0.48 15.37 2.60
CA MET A 103 1.50 14.67 1.79
C MET A 103 2.37 15.64 0.98
N ILE A 104 1.76 16.65 0.35
CA ILE A 104 2.49 17.68 -0.41
C ILE A 104 3.40 18.47 0.54
N LEU A 105 2.86 18.90 1.69
CA LEU A 105 3.62 19.65 2.68
C LEU A 105 4.79 18.84 3.24
N TYR A 106 4.62 17.53 3.43
CA TYR A 106 5.71 16.64 3.83
C TYR A 106 6.84 16.60 2.79
N ASN A 107 6.51 16.49 1.50
CA ASN A 107 7.48 16.48 0.42
C ASN A 107 8.23 17.81 0.31
N VAL A 108 7.53 18.94 0.41
CA VAL A 108 8.14 20.27 0.43
C VAL A 108 9.07 20.44 1.63
N PHE A 109 8.64 19.99 2.81
CA PHE A 109 9.47 20.01 4.01
C PHE A 109 10.76 19.18 3.82
N LEU A 110 10.65 17.96 3.29
CA LEU A 110 11.82 17.14 2.99
C LEU A 110 12.76 17.82 2.00
N PHE A 111 12.23 18.43 0.94
CA PHE A 111 13.02 19.18 -0.02
C PHE A 111 13.79 20.32 0.66
N ILE A 112 13.13 21.12 1.50
CA ILE A 112 13.79 22.22 2.21
C ILE A 112 14.92 21.68 3.12
N VAL A 113 14.66 20.63 3.89
CA VAL A 113 15.65 20.07 4.82
C VAL A 113 16.85 19.44 4.11
N VAL A 114 16.64 18.76 2.97
CA VAL A 114 17.73 18.08 2.26
C VAL A 114 18.61 19.06 1.48
N TYR A 115 18.05 20.14 0.94
CA TYR A 115 18.77 21.03 0.02
C TYR A 115 19.23 22.35 0.64
N PHE A 116 18.63 22.79 1.74
CA PHE A 116 18.94 24.09 2.39
C PHE A 116 19.52 23.94 3.80
N HIS A 117 19.99 22.75 4.16
CA HIS A 117 20.70 22.44 5.40
C HIS A 117 21.98 21.68 5.08
#